data_AF-A0A0B4H9J5-F1
#
_entry.id   AF-A0A0B4H9J5-F1
#
_cell.length_a   1.000
_cell.length_b   1.000
_cell.length_c   1.000
_cell.angle_alpha   90.00
_cell.angle_beta   90.00
_cell.angle_gamma   90.00
#
_symmetry.space_group_name_H-M   'P 1'
#
loop_
_entity.id
_entity.type
_entity.pdbx_description
1 polymer ?
#
loop_
_entity_poly.entity_id
_entity_poly.type
_entity_poly.pdbx_seq_one_letter_code
_entity_poly.pdbx_strand_id
1 'polypeptide(L)'
;MMRATTRLNRLYVSHLQGCPVSCLAADDIEADVDIYKSGGADVCPLTDPCFLVPAVLNCLRESTQYRKITEVVPGEADHFCAANVSKYGGVLITSDSDLLVHNLGEGQVAFFRDLHAEPGHCFKFLRFAPRQIFDKAGLAYPEKAIQLAYERKMAPQATLSRLIDMCLKPAPLSADYIEFVENYTISEEVVRLQKVGLEVPNLNDLDPRVSELVLEFYSRRSGMSMNSSIRMFLPPLTECPGLRSAWDKSTPIRQLAYSIGSHILPRKDGCLQVREFRRVESISHAGRQIRLLPTNLMREYLDDILSCAECCEDDIQRDGIKFWVFLAMALDKMESTRKGEETLTETIDKYFVGLTAKSGDTSVAWGIVHVAAQMQGTLYSLRVLQQTLRSVFSPEIDEALPEATGLYTMLSELIPVELYPCTTDLLRIARELQKSRSLYALDAFLTKKFCGNESPDNEGEEIESTLTDDDSESALSAKSGTNTNNDENNLFSVLSLEG
;
A
#
# COMPACT_ATOMS: atom_id res chain seq x y z
N MET A 1 4.58 1.02 -7.57
CA MET A 1 5.22 -0.09 -6.83
C MET A 1 6.62 -0.41 -7.39
N MET A 2 6.80 -0.58 -8.70
CA MET A 2 8.12 -0.88 -9.29
C MET A 2 9.21 0.15 -9.01
N ARG A 3 8.92 1.43 -9.22
CA ARG A 3 9.84 2.55 -8.90
C ARG A 3 10.34 2.47 -7.46
N ALA A 4 9.45 2.19 -6.50
CA ALA A 4 9.79 2.06 -5.09
C ALA A 4 10.70 0.86 -4.83
N THR A 5 10.43 -0.31 -5.44
CA THR A 5 11.31 -1.49 -5.34
C THR A 5 12.69 -1.21 -5.94
N THR A 6 12.77 -0.58 -7.12
CA THR A 6 14.05 -0.20 -7.74
C THR A 6 14.84 0.79 -6.87
N ARG A 7 14.16 1.79 -6.28
CA ARG A 7 14.76 2.77 -5.36
C ARG A 7 15.32 2.11 -4.10
N LEU A 8 14.55 1.22 -3.47
CA LEU A 8 14.98 0.46 -2.30
C LEU A 8 16.21 -0.41 -2.61
N ASN A 9 16.23 -1.07 -3.77
CA ASN A 9 17.38 -1.85 -4.23
C ASN A 9 18.63 -0.98 -4.42
N ARG A 10 18.49 0.21 -4.99
CA ARG A 10 19.61 1.17 -5.13
C ARG A 10 20.13 1.62 -3.75
N LEU A 11 19.24 1.88 -2.80
CA LEU A 11 19.62 2.25 -1.43
C LEU A 11 20.39 1.12 -0.74
N TYR A 12 19.92 -0.12 -0.88
CA TYR A 12 20.59 -1.29 -0.32
C TYR A 12 21.99 -1.52 -0.90
N VAL A 13 22.12 -1.50 -2.23
CA VAL A 13 23.41 -1.72 -2.91
C VAL A 13 24.42 -0.63 -2.58
N SER A 14 23.97 0.62 -2.38
CA SER A 14 24.85 1.72 -1.98
C SER A 14 25.28 1.67 -0.52
N HIS A 15 24.58 0.89 0.33
CA HIS A 15 24.81 0.87 1.78
C HIS A 15 24.77 -0.56 2.36
N LEU A 16 25.60 -1.46 1.84
CA LEU A 16 25.62 -2.88 2.24
C LEU A 16 25.91 -3.11 3.74
N GLN A 17 26.60 -2.19 4.42
CA GLN A 17 26.96 -2.33 5.83
C GLN A 17 25.83 -1.93 6.79
N GLY A 18 24.81 -1.21 6.30
CA GLY A 18 23.70 -0.72 7.13
C GLY A 18 22.99 0.46 6.47
N CYS A 19 21.70 0.62 6.73
CA CYS A 19 20.91 1.73 6.22
C CYS A 19 21.28 3.03 6.95
N PRO A 20 21.55 4.15 6.26
CA PRO A 20 21.83 5.44 6.91
C PRO A 20 20.68 5.89 7.80
N VAL A 21 20.99 6.40 9.00
CA VAL A 21 19.97 6.94 9.92
C VAL A 21 19.17 8.08 9.28
N SER A 22 19.78 8.88 8.40
CA SER A 22 19.09 9.96 7.66
C SER A 22 17.98 9.46 6.72
N CYS A 23 17.98 8.18 6.36
CA CYS A 23 16.92 7.55 5.55
C CYS A 23 15.81 6.93 6.41
N LEU A 24 16.02 6.85 7.74
CA LEU A 24 15.13 6.20 8.70
C LEU A 24 14.50 7.19 9.70
N ALA A 25 15.18 8.31 9.95
CA ALA A 25 14.72 9.33 10.88
C ALA A 25 13.51 10.06 10.29
N ALA A 26 12.36 9.89 10.93
CA ALA A 26 11.28 10.87 10.92
C ALA A 26 11.48 11.94 12.00
N ASP A 27 12.43 11.72 12.92
CA ASP A 27 12.65 12.55 14.09
C ASP A 27 13.40 13.84 13.69
N ASP A 28 12.84 14.98 14.11
CA ASP A 28 13.42 16.33 14.10
C ASP A 28 13.55 17.06 12.75
N ILE A 29 12.69 16.78 11.77
CA ILE A 29 12.33 17.88 10.88
C ILE A 29 11.20 18.64 11.58
N GLU A 30 11.57 19.62 12.41
CA GLU A 30 10.79 20.84 12.62
C GLU A 30 10.68 21.49 11.24
N ALA A 31 9.85 20.87 10.44
CA ALA A 31 9.79 21.11 9.03
C ALA A 31 8.78 22.23 8.91
N ASP A 32 9.27 23.46 9.05
CA ASP A 32 8.75 24.57 8.27
C ASP A 32 9.03 24.23 6.79
N VAL A 33 8.44 23.12 6.30
CA VAL A 33 8.43 22.75 4.89
C VAL A 33 7.51 23.76 4.28
N ASP A 34 8.10 24.87 3.89
CA ASP A 34 7.53 25.68 2.85
C ASP A 34 7.55 24.83 1.57
N ILE A 35 6.52 23.98 1.42
CA ILE A 35 6.27 23.13 0.25
C ILE A 35 6.12 23.95 -1.05
N TYR A 36 6.10 25.29 -0.94
CA TYR A 36 5.96 26.24 -2.03
C TYR A 36 7.25 27.05 -2.30
N LYS A 37 8.35 26.82 -1.56
CA LYS A 37 9.63 27.48 -1.84
C LYS A 37 10.24 26.97 -3.14
N SER A 38 10.26 27.86 -4.13
CA SER A 38 11.06 27.73 -5.35
C SER A 38 12.54 27.83 -4.99
N GLY A 39 13.18 26.69 -4.69
CA GLY A 39 14.62 26.62 -4.36
C GLY A 39 15.02 25.63 -3.27
N GLY A 40 14.12 24.80 -2.77
CA GLY A 40 14.47 23.72 -1.84
C GLY A 40 15.45 22.74 -2.48
N ALA A 41 16.54 22.41 -1.77
CA ALA A 41 17.46 21.36 -2.16
C ALA A 41 16.67 20.12 -2.60
N ASP A 42 17.11 19.49 -3.68
CA ASP A 42 16.55 18.28 -4.27
C ASP A 42 16.76 17.10 -3.31
N VAL A 43 16.14 17.16 -2.12
CA VAL A 43 15.99 16.04 -1.20
C VAL A 43 14.86 15.21 -1.79
N CYS A 44 15.13 14.60 -2.94
CA CYS A 44 14.32 13.53 -3.45
C CYS A 44 14.45 12.42 -2.41
N PRO A 45 13.40 12.12 -1.62
CA PRO A 45 13.50 11.06 -0.63
C PRO A 45 13.90 9.78 -1.37
N LEU A 46 14.97 9.15 -0.90
CA LEU A 46 15.56 7.97 -1.55
C LEU A 46 14.53 6.83 -1.71
N THR A 47 13.51 6.82 -0.86
CA THR A 47 12.33 5.95 -0.92
C THR A 47 11.06 6.79 -0.71
N ASP A 48 9.97 6.40 -1.38
CA ASP A 48 8.67 7.05 -1.14
C ASP A 48 8.20 6.69 0.28
N PRO A 49 7.75 7.65 1.10
CA PRO A 49 7.32 7.39 2.47
C PRO A 49 6.18 6.37 2.50
N CYS A 50 6.39 5.27 3.21
CA CYS A 50 5.34 4.29 3.43
C CYS A 50 4.16 4.96 4.15
N PHE A 51 2.94 4.66 3.70
CA PHE A 51 1.70 5.14 4.34
C PHE A 51 1.42 6.66 4.33
N LEU A 52 2.15 7.46 3.53
CA LEU A 52 1.88 8.91 3.46
C LEU A 52 0.41 9.23 3.12
N VAL A 53 -0.13 8.59 2.08
CA VAL A 53 -1.51 8.83 1.64
C VAL A 53 -2.53 8.50 2.74
N PRO A 54 -2.51 7.30 3.36
CA PRO A 54 -3.46 7.01 4.44
C PRO A 54 -3.23 7.83 5.71
N ALA A 55 -2.01 8.28 6.02
CA ALA A 55 -1.75 9.22 7.12
C ALA A 55 -2.41 10.58 6.85
N VAL A 56 -2.22 11.15 5.66
CA VAL A 56 -2.88 12.40 5.24
C VAL A 56 -4.39 12.26 5.30
N LEU A 57 -4.95 11.13 4.83
CA LEU A 57 -6.39 10.89 4.90
C LEU A 57 -6.91 10.79 6.34
N ASN A 58 -6.19 10.15 7.27
CA ASN A 58 -6.58 10.13 8.68
C ASN A 58 -6.66 11.57 9.23
N CYS A 59 -5.62 12.39 9.03
CA CYS A 59 -5.61 13.80 9.45
C CYS A 59 -6.75 14.62 8.83
N LEU A 60 -7.03 14.46 7.53
CA LEU A 60 -8.12 15.16 6.85
C LEU A 60 -9.50 14.75 7.40
N ARG A 61 -9.67 13.47 7.77
CA ARG A 61 -10.92 12.93 8.33
C ARG A 61 -11.15 13.32 9.78
N GLU A 62 -10.09 13.56 10.54
CA GLU A 62 -10.17 14.11 11.90
C GLU A 62 -10.52 15.61 11.88
N SER A 63 -10.10 16.33 10.84
CA SER A 63 -10.46 17.74 10.66
C SER A 63 -11.95 17.91 10.38
N THR A 64 -12.63 18.68 11.22
CA THR A 64 -14.06 19.01 11.04
C THR A 64 -14.33 19.82 9.76
N GLN A 65 -13.33 20.57 9.28
CA GLN A 65 -13.40 21.36 8.06
C GLN A 65 -13.19 20.48 6.82
N TYR A 66 -12.13 19.66 6.80
CA TYR A 66 -11.73 18.92 5.61
C TYR A 66 -12.50 17.62 5.42
N ARG A 67 -12.95 16.97 6.50
CA ARG A 67 -13.70 15.71 6.44
C ARG A 67 -14.90 15.76 5.47
N LYS A 68 -15.59 16.90 5.40
CA LYS A 68 -16.82 17.06 4.58
C LYS A 68 -16.54 17.24 3.09
N ILE A 69 -15.29 17.53 2.71
CA ILE A 69 -14.88 17.83 1.34
C ILE A 69 -13.79 16.86 0.83
N THR A 70 -13.37 15.90 1.66
CA THR A 70 -12.47 14.80 1.27
C THR A 70 -13.31 13.59 0.86
N GLU A 71 -13.00 13.01 -0.30
CA GLU A 71 -13.71 11.87 -0.87
C GLU A 71 -12.71 10.79 -1.31
N VAL A 72 -13.07 9.53 -1.08
CA VAL A 72 -12.41 8.36 -1.68
C VAL A 72 -13.31 7.87 -2.81
N VAL A 73 -12.79 7.86 -4.02
CA VAL A 73 -13.54 7.47 -5.21
C VAL A 73 -13.25 6.00 -5.59
N PRO A 74 -14.19 5.29 -6.24
CA PRO A 74 -14.07 3.86 -6.52
C PRO A 74 -13.21 3.50 -7.74
N GLY A 75 -12.35 4.41 -8.19
CA GLY A 75 -11.46 4.24 -9.33
C GLY A 75 -10.38 5.31 -9.36
N GLU A 76 -9.76 5.54 -10.51
CA GLU A 76 -8.72 6.56 -10.64
C GLU A 76 -9.28 7.96 -10.39
N ALA A 77 -8.61 8.73 -9.53
CA ALA A 77 -9.05 10.06 -9.13
C ALA A 77 -9.24 11.00 -10.33
N ASP A 78 -8.44 10.83 -11.38
CA ASP A 78 -8.44 11.67 -12.57
C ASP A 78 -9.81 11.71 -13.26
N HIS A 79 -10.45 10.55 -13.46
CA HIS A 79 -11.78 10.48 -14.08
C HIS A 79 -12.85 11.20 -13.25
N PHE A 80 -12.82 11.02 -11.92
CA PHE A 80 -13.80 11.60 -11.02
C PHE A 80 -13.60 13.11 -10.85
N CYS A 81 -12.35 13.57 -10.70
CA CYS A 81 -12.00 14.98 -10.64
C CYS A 81 -12.33 15.69 -11.95
N ALA A 82 -11.99 15.09 -13.09
CA ALA A 82 -12.34 15.63 -14.41
C ALA A 82 -13.87 15.74 -14.59
N ALA A 83 -14.62 14.68 -14.26
CA ALA A 83 -16.08 14.69 -14.35
C ALA A 83 -16.73 15.74 -13.44
N ASN A 84 -16.22 15.91 -12.22
CA ASN A 84 -16.70 16.91 -11.27
C ASN A 84 -16.49 18.32 -11.82
N VAL A 85 -15.25 18.65 -12.21
CA VAL A 85 -14.87 19.97 -12.73
C VAL A 85 -15.56 20.26 -14.08
N SER A 86 -15.77 19.25 -14.92
CA SER A 86 -16.54 19.37 -16.18
C SER A 86 -17.98 19.81 -15.95
N LYS A 87 -18.60 19.30 -14.88
CA LYS A 87 -20.00 19.57 -14.55
C LYS A 87 -20.19 20.89 -13.79
N TYR A 88 -19.30 21.19 -12.85
CA TYR A 88 -19.48 22.30 -11.91
C TYR A 88 -18.54 23.48 -12.17
N GLY A 89 -17.58 23.35 -13.09
CA GLY A 89 -16.47 24.28 -13.25
C GLY A 89 -15.46 24.17 -12.10
N GLY A 90 -14.49 25.09 -12.08
CA GLY A 90 -13.47 25.16 -11.02
C GLY A 90 -12.05 24.96 -11.54
N VAL A 91 -11.12 24.78 -10.60
CA VAL A 91 -9.69 24.59 -10.87
C VAL A 91 -9.26 23.27 -10.23
N LEU A 92 -8.73 22.37 -11.05
CA LEU A 92 -8.10 21.13 -10.62
C LEU A 92 -6.62 21.41 -10.34
N ILE A 93 -6.16 21.13 -9.12
CA ILE A 93 -4.75 21.27 -8.73
C ILE A 93 -4.09 19.89 -8.75
N THR A 94 -3.05 19.69 -9.56
CA THR A 94 -2.42 18.38 -9.78
C THR A 94 -0.94 18.50 -10.16
N SER A 95 -0.19 17.40 -10.16
CA SER A 95 1.10 17.30 -10.84
C SER A 95 1.00 16.61 -12.20
N ASP A 96 -0.13 15.95 -12.46
CA ASP A 96 -0.35 15.09 -13.62
C ASP A 96 -0.96 15.90 -14.77
N SER A 97 -0.16 16.06 -15.83
CA SER A 97 -0.51 16.90 -16.98
C SER A 97 -1.39 16.22 -18.02
N ASP A 98 -1.59 14.91 -17.92
CA ASP A 98 -2.58 14.19 -18.73
C ASP A 98 -4.03 14.59 -18.38
N LEU A 99 -4.28 15.18 -17.21
CA LEU A 99 -5.57 15.78 -16.87
C LEU A 99 -6.02 16.89 -17.83
N LEU A 100 -5.10 17.52 -18.57
CA LEU A 100 -5.44 18.46 -19.65
C LEU A 100 -6.09 17.78 -20.86
N VAL A 101 -5.95 16.46 -20.98
CA VAL A 101 -6.49 15.62 -22.06
C VAL A 101 -7.94 15.22 -21.77
N HIS A 102 -8.29 15.05 -20.49
CA HIS A 102 -9.65 14.74 -20.08
C HIS A 102 -10.64 15.85 -20.47
N ASN A 103 -11.92 15.51 -20.61
CA ASN A 103 -12.98 16.48 -20.81
C ASN A 103 -13.32 17.21 -19.49
N LEU A 104 -12.82 18.42 -19.35
CA LEU A 104 -13.01 19.31 -18.20
C LEU A 104 -14.09 20.37 -18.44
N GLY A 105 -14.81 20.37 -19.57
CA GLY A 105 -15.78 21.42 -19.89
C GLY A 105 -15.17 22.83 -19.86
N GLU A 106 -15.71 23.71 -19.00
CA GLU A 106 -15.15 25.05 -18.73
C GLU A 106 -14.10 25.08 -17.61
N GLY A 107 -13.76 23.91 -17.08
CA GLY A 107 -12.80 23.71 -16.02
C GLY A 107 -11.38 24.10 -16.40
N GLN A 108 -10.57 24.27 -15.36
CA GLN A 108 -9.18 24.70 -15.47
C GLN A 108 -8.28 23.76 -14.68
N VAL A 109 -7.00 23.73 -15.03
CA VAL A 109 -5.96 22.97 -14.34
C VAL A 109 -4.88 23.94 -13.86
N ALA A 110 -4.37 23.73 -12.66
CA ALA A 110 -3.19 24.38 -12.12
C ALA A 110 -2.20 23.32 -11.66
N PHE A 111 -0.91 23.47 -11.95
CA PHE A 111 0.09 22.50 -11.53
C PHE A 111 0.70 22.86 -10.19
N PHE A 112 1.00 21.86 -9.34
CA PHE A 112 1.69 22.10 -8.06
C PHE A 112 3.03 22.83 -8.25
N ARG A 113 3.76 22.53 -9.33
CA ARG A 113 5.03 23.22 -9.66
C ARG A 113 4.88 24.72 -9.94
N ASP A 114 3.68 25.16 -10.31
CA ASP A 114 3.37 26.55 -10.66
C ASP A 114 2.66 27.28 -9.50
N LEU A 115 2.44 26.60 -8.37
CA LEU A 115 1.74 27.14 -7.20
C LEU A 115 2.74 27.80 -6.25
N HIS A 116 2.60 29.12 -6.08
CA HIS A 116 3.46 29.94 -5.24
C HIS A 116 2.66 30.56 -4.10
N ALA A 117 3.14 30.39 -2.87
CA ALA A 117 2.60 31.09 -1.71
C ALA A 117 3.18 32.52 -1.65
N GLU A 118 2.32 33.51 -1.53
CA GLU A 118 2.71 34.90 -1.27
C GLU A 118 2.49 35.29 0.19
N PRO A 119 3.23 36.30 0.69
CA PRO A 119 2.98 36.86 2.01
C PRO A 119 1.51 37.28 2.16
N GLY A 120 0.84 36.81 3.22
CA GLY A 120 -0.57 37.12 3.48
C GLY A 120 -1.59 36.03 3.14
N HIS A 121 -1.18 34.76 3.06
CA HIS A 121 -2.04 33.59 2.78
C HIS A 121 -2.70 33.59 1.39
N CYS A 122 -2.09 34.26 0.41
CA CYS A 122 -2.53 34.22 -0.98
C CYS A 122 -1.70 33.23 -1.78
N PHE A 123 -2.35 32.48 -2.67
CA PHE A 123 -1.67 31.60 -3.61
C PHE A 123 -1.76 32.19 -5.03
N LYS A 124 -0.62 32.24 -5.73
CA LYS A 124 -0.55 32.52 -7.16
C LYS A 124 -0.25 31.23 -7.91
N PHE A 125 -0.94 31.02 -9.03
CA PHE A 125 -0.70 29.87 -9.88
C PHE A 125 -0.94 30.18 -11.35
N LEU A 126 -0.28 29.41 -12.22
CA LEU A 126 -0.61 29.35 -13.63
C LEU A 126 -1.85 28.48 -13.83
N ARG A 127 -2.83 29.02 -14.56
CA ARG A 127 -4.06 28.32 -14.91
C ARG A 127 -4.07 27.96 -16.39
N PHE A 128 -4.39 26.71 -16.66
CA PHE A 128 -4.55 26.17 -18.00
C PHE A 128 -6.05 25.90 -18.21
N ALA A 129 -6.64 26.51 -19.23
CA ALA A 129 -8.04 26.31 -19.59
C ALA A 129 -8.09 25.53 -20.91
N PRO A 130 -8.19 24.18 -20.90
CA PRO A 130 -8.05 23.36 -22.10
C PRO A 130 -8.96 23.81 -23.24
N ARG A 131 -10.25 24.03 -22.97
CA ARG A 131 -11.19 24.52 -23.98
C ARG A 131 -10.71 25.78 -24.67
N GLN A 132 -10.28 26.79 -23.90
CA GLN A 132 -9.78 28.06 -24.46
C GLN A 132 -8.47 27.91 -25.24
N ILE A 133 -7.60 26.99 -24.80
CA ILE A 133 -6.34 26.67 -25.49
C ILE A 133 -6.65 26.05 -26.86
N PHE A 134 -7.56 25.08 -26.91
CA PHE A 134 -7.96 24.39 -28.14
C PHE A 134 -8.76 25.29 -29.08
N ASP A 135 -9.67 26.13 -28.56
CA ASP A 135 -10.39 27.14 -29.34
C ASP A 135 -9.42 28.11 -30.04
N LYS A 136 -8.39 28.59 -29.32
CA LYS A 136 -7.33 29.45 -29.91
C LYS A 136 -6.49 28.73 -30.95
N ALA A 137 -6.31 27.41 -30.82
CA ALA A 137 -5.61 26.59 -31.79
C ALA A 137 -6.50 26.20 -33.00
N GLY A 138 -7.79 26.55 -32.99
CA GLY A 138 -8.74 26.17 -34.04
C GLY A 138 -9.07 24.67 -34.04
N LEU A 139 -8.96 24.01 -32.88
CA LEU A 139 -9.18 22.56 -32.72
C LEU A 139 -10.40 22.31 -31.82
N ALA A 140 -11.21 21.30 -32.18
CA ALA A 140 -12.39 20.91 -31.40
C ALA A 140 -12.02 20.22 -30.08
N TYR A 141 -12.56 20.70 -28.97
CA TYR A 141 -12.39 20.12 -27.64
C TYR A 141 -13.65 19.36 -27.21
N PRO A 142 -13.53 18.16 -26.59
CA PRO A 142 -12.32 17.48 -26.12
C PRO A 142 -11.63 16.54 -27.13
N GLU A 143 -12.25 16.25 -28.28
CA GLU A 143 -11.80 15.17 -29.16
C GLU A 143 -10.38 15.37 -29.68
N LYS A 144 -10.01 16.61 -30.04
CA LYS A 144 -8.66 16.91 -30.51
C LYS A 144 -7.63 16.98 -29.39
N ALA A 145 -8.03 17.11 -28.13
CA ALA A 145 -7.10 17.01 -27.01
C ALA A 145 -6.57 15.58 -26.85
N ILE A 146 -7.47 14.60 -26.93
CA ILE A 146 -7.11 13.17 -26.94
C ILE A 146 -6.25 12.84 -28.15
N GLN A 147 -6.63 13.31 -29.34
CA GLN A 147 -5.81 13.12 -30.54
C GLN A 147 -4.41 13.75 -30.38
N LEU A 148 -4.31 14.98 -29.90
CA LEU A 148 -3.02 15.66 -29.69
C LEU A 148 -2.12 14.89 -28.73
N ALA A 149 -2.67 14.38 -27.64
CA ALA A 149 -1.94 13.57 -26.67
C ALA A 149 -1.43 12.25 -27.30
N TYR A 150 -2.26 11.58 -28.10
CA TYR A 150 -1.85 10.38 -28.84
C TYR A 150 -0.73 10.68 -29.84
N GLU A 151 -0.86 11.75 -30.64
CA GLU A 151 0.18 12.11 -31.61
C GLU A 151 1.48 12.52 -30.92
N ARG A 152 1.42 13.19 -29.76
CA ARG A 152 2.59 13.47 -28.90
C ARG A 152 3.25 12.18 -28.43
N LYS A 153 2.47 11.17 -28.01
CA LYS A 153 2.97 9.85 -27.61
C LYS A 153 3.66 9.15 -28.79
N MET A 154 3.08 9.19 -29.99
CA MET A 154 3.63 8.54 -31.19
C MET A 154 4.81 9.29 -31.80
N ALA A 155 4.88 10.61 -31.64
CA ALA A 155 5.97 11.44 -32.13
C ALA A 155 6.51 12.38 -31.03
N PRO A 156 7.26 11.86 -30.04
CA PRO A 156 7.73 12.66 -28.89
C PRO A 156 8.54 13.90 -29.30
N GLN A 157 9.32 13.78 -30.37
CA GLN A 157 10.22 14.82 -30.89
C GLN A 157 9.54 15.81 -31.85
N ALA A 158 8.25 15.66 -32.15
CA ALA A 158 7.55 16.57 -33.06
C ALA A 158 7.35 17.95 -32.40
N THR A 159 7.45 19.01 -33.21
CA THR A 159 7.11 20.37 -32.75
C THR A 159 5.61 20.51 -32.54
N LEU A 160 5.18 21.47 -31.71
CA LEU A 160 3.76 21.72 -31.45
C LEU A 160 2.99 22.02 -32.73
N SER A 161 3.52 22.87 -33.62
CA SER A 161 2.89 23.19 -34.91
C SER A 161 2.65 21.93 -35.75
N ARG A 162 3.65 21.02 -35.81
CA ARG A 162 3.52 19.77 -36.54
C ARG A 162 2.44 18.86 -35.94
N LEU A 163 2.33 18.81 -34.62
CA LEU A 163 1.29 18.03 -33.94
C LEU A 163 -0.11 18.62 -34.16
N ILE A 164 -0.24 19.95 -34.18
CA ILE A 164 -1.49 20.63 -34.54
C ILE A 164 -1.87 20.28 -35.98
N ASP A 165 -0.94 20.33 -36.93
CA ASP A 165 -1.19 19.94 -38.33
C ASP A 165 -1.64 18.48 -38.46
N MET A 166 -1.10 17.59 -37.63
CA MET A 166 -1.55 16.20 -37.55
C MET A 166 -2.97 16.09 -37.01
N CYS A 167 -3.32 16.88 -35.99
CA CYS A 167 -4.66 16.93 -35.41
C CYS A 167 -5.72 17.54 -36.33
N LEU A 168 -5.34 18.34 -37.34
CA LEU A 168 -6.28 18.82 -38.35
C LEU A 168 -6.77 17.70 -39.28
N LYS A 169 -6.04 16.59 -39.36
CA LYS A 169 -6.44 15.39 -40.11
C LYS A 169 -7.47 14.58 -39.30
N PRO A 170 -8.26 13.71 -39.96
CA PRO A 170 -9.13 12.76 -39.27
C PRO A 170 -8.34 11.92 -38.24
N ALA A 171 -9.00 11.59 -37.13
CA ALA A 171 -8.38 10.78 -36.09
C ALA A 171 -7.96 9.40 -36.64
N PRO A 172 -6.86 8.81 -36.11
CA PRO A 172 -6.48 7.45 -36.47
C PRO A 172 -7.60 6.45 -36.14
N LEU A 173 -7.73 5.40 -36.95
CA LEU A 173 -8.65 4.27 -36.68
C LEU A 173 -7.88 3.01 -36.24
N SER A 174 -6.68 3.18 -35.70
CA SER A 174 -5.87 2.08 -35.19
C SER A 174 -6.44 1.55 -33.87
N ALA A 175 -6.24 0.26 -33.61
CA ALA A 175 -6.59 -0.34 -32.32
C ALA A 175 -5.92 0.41 -31.15
N ASP A 176 -4.63 0.74 -31.29
CA ASP A 176 -3.86 1.50 -30.31
C ASP A 176 -4.45 2.88 -30.00
N TYR A 177 -5.07 3.55 -31.00
CA TYR A 177 -5.72 4.84 -30.77
C TYR A 177 -7.04 4.67 -30.02
N ILE A 178 -7.83 3.65 -30.38
CA ILE A 178 -9.10 3.35 -29.71
C ILE A 178 -8.85 3.02 -28.23
N GLU A 179 -7.88 2.14 -27.94
CA GLU A 179 -7.46 1.83 -26.57
C GLU A 179 -6.94 3.09 -25.83
N PHE A 180 -6.22 3.98 -26.53
CA PHE A 180 -5.77 5.24 -25.93
C PHE A 180 -6.94 6.16 -25.56
N VAL A 181 -7.98 6.27 -26.41
CA VAL A 181 -9.18 7.08 -26.16
C VAL A 181 -9.95 6.57 -24.94
N GLU A 182 -10.00 5.26 -24.72
CA GLU A 182 -10.68 4.65 -23.57
C GLU A 182 -10.14 5.15 -22.22
N ASN A 183 -8.85 5.51 -22.14
CA ASN A 183 -8.26 6.06 -20.91
C ASN A 183 -8.80 7.45 -20.54
N TYR A 184 -9.29 8.23 -21.50
CA TYR A 184 -9.69 9.64 -21.29
C TYR A 184 -11.19 9.90 -21.41
N THR A 185 -11.95 8.87 -21.80
CA THR A 185 -13.41 8.93 -21.90
C THR A 185 -14.03 8.27 -20.68
N ILE A 186 -15.15 8.82 -20.20
CA ILE A 186 -15.91 8.17 -19.13
C ILE A 186 -16.52 6.90 -19.73
N SER A 187 -15.86 5.77 -19.48
CA SER A 187 -16.29 4.47 -19.97
C SER A 187 -17.50 3.98 -19.16
N GLU A 188 -18.22 3.00 -19.73
CA GLU A 188 -19.28 2.31 -19.00
C GLU A 188 -18.76 1.67 -17.70
N GLU A 189 -17.48 1.27 -17.68
CA GLU A 189 -16.80 0.72 -16.51
C GLU A 189 -16.71 1.73 -15.36
N VAL A 190 -16.33 2.98 -15.60
CA VAL A 190 -16.28 4.03 -14.57
C VAL A 190 -17.67 4.27 -13.97
N VAL A 191 -18.72 4.28 -14.80
CA VAL A 191 -20.11 4.44 -14.33
C VAL A 191 -20.55 3.24 -13.48
N ARG A 192 -20.14 2.02 -13.86
CA ARG A 192 -20.43 0.82 -13.07
C ARG A 192 -19.65 0.81 -11.75
N LEU A 193 -18.36 1.17 -11.77
CA LEU A 193 -17.54 1.34 -10.57
C LEU A 193 -18.15 2.35 -9.60
N GLN A 194 -18.70 3.46 -10.11
CA GLN A 194 -19.41 4.42 -9.27
C GLN A 194 -20.62 3.79 -8.56
N LYS A 195 -21.40 2.95 -9.24
CA LYS A 195 -22.52 2.22 -8.62
C LYS A 195 -22.03 1.23 -7.57
N VAL A 196 -20.97 0.49 -7.87
CA VAL A 196 -20.32 -0.44 -6.92
C VAL A 196 -19.83 0.32 -5.68
N GLY A 197 -19.20 1.48 -5.87
CA GLY A 197 -18.74 2.33 -4.76
C GLY A 197 -19.86 2.80 -3.84
N LEU A 198 -21.07 3.04 -4.36
CA LEU A 198 -22.24 3.39 -3.55
C LEU A 198 -22.75 2.22 -2.69
N GLU A 199 -22.42 0.97 -3.05
CA GLU A 199 -22.77 -0.21 -2.27
C GLU A 199 -21.78 -0.49 -1.13
N VAL A 200 -20.57 0.10 -1.18
CA VAL A 200 -19.52 -0.09 -0.18
C VAL A 200 -19.82 0.77 1.07
N PRO A 201 -20.07 0.17 2.24
CA PRO A 201 -20.32 0.92 3.46
C PRO A 201 -19.11 1.78 3.84
N ASN A 202 -19.35 3.08 4.01
CA ASN A 202 -18.34 4.04 4.45
C ASN A 202 -17.05 4.04 3.61
N LEU A 203 -17.14 3.92 2.27
CA LEU A 203 -15.99 3.97 1.35
C LEU A 203 -15.03 5.12 1.67
N ASN A 204 -15.57 6.30 2.00
CA ASN A 204 -14.80 7.51 2.34
C ASN A 204 -13.91 7.40 3.56
N ASP A 205 -14.08 6.38 4.41
CA ASP A 205 -13.26 6.16 5.60
C ASP A 205 -12.21 5.06 5.40
N LEU A 206 -12.20 4.38 4.24
CA LEU A 206 -11.24 3.33 3.94
C LEU A 206 -9.87 3.89 3.53
N ASP A 207 -8.82 3.14 3.83
CA ASP A 207 -7.50 3.33 3.24
C ASP A 207 -7.57 3.06 1.73
N PRO A 208 -6.89 3.83 0.86
CA PRO A 208 -6.97 3.64 -0.59
C PRO A 208 -6.66 2.21 -1.07
N ARG A 209 -5.67 1.54 -0.47
CA ARG A 209 -5.31 0.17 -0.86
C ARG A 209 -6.34 -0.84 -0.36
N VAL A 210 -6.94 -0.57 0.80
CA VAL A 210 -8.01 -1.42 1.33
C VAL A 210 -9.31 -1.16 0.57
N SER A 211 -9.59 0.07 0.13
CA SER A 211 -10.74 0.37 -0.72
C SER A 211 -10.63 -0.34 -2.06
N GLU A 212 -9.45 -0.38 -2.69
CA GLU A 212 -9.24 -1.18 -3.92
C GLU A 212 -9.60 -2.65 -3.69
N LEU A 213 -9.11 -3.26 -2.61
CA LEU A 213 -9.42 -4.65 -2.26
C LEU A 213 -10.93 -4.87 -2.03
N VAL A 214 -11.57 -4.00 -1.25
CA VAL A 214 -13.01 -4.08 -0.96
C VAL A 214 -13.81 -3.89 -2.25
N LEU A 215 -13.44 -2.92 -3.09
CA LEU A 215 -14.08 -2.68 -4.38
C LEU A 215 -13.93 -3.87 -5.33
N GLU A 216 -12.82 -4.60 -5.31
CA GLU A 216 -12.67 -5.85 -6.07
C GLU A 216 -13.70 -6.91 -5.60
N PHE A 217 -13.90 -7.08 -4.29
CA PHE A 217 -14.95 -7.98 -3.76
C PHE A 217 -16.36 -7.54 -4.18
N TYR A 218 -16.67 -6.25 -4.08
CA TYR A 218 -18.00 -5.74 -4.47
C TYR A 218 -18.22 -5.79 -5.99
N SER A 219 -17.20 -5.47 -6.79
CA SER A 219 -17.25 -5.56 -8.26
C SER A 219 -17.49 -7.01 -8.71
N ARG A 220 -16.85 -7.96 -8.03
CA ARG A 220 -17.06 -9.40 -8.23
C ARG A 220 -18.49 -9.81 -7.87
N ARG A 221 -18.99 -9.39 -6.71
CA ARG A 221 -20.36 -9.63 -6.25
C ARG A 221 -21.41 -9.13 -7.25
N SER A 222 -21.19 -7.95 -7.82
CA SER A 222 -22.09 -7.34 -8.83
C SER A 222 -21.92 -7.93 -10.23
N GLY A 223 -21.06 -8.95 -10.39
CA GLY A 223 -20.83 -9.66 -11.64
C GLY A 223 -19.96 -8.93 -12.67
N MET A 224 -19.36 -7.80 -12.29
CA MET A 224 -18.54 -6.97 -13.18
C MET A 224 -17.20 -7.63 -13.51
N SER A 225 -16.66 -8.43 -12.57
CA SER A 225 -15.33 -9.04 -12.71
C SER A 225 -15.28 -10.54 -12.40
N MET A 226 -16.24 -11.30 -12.95
CA MET A 226 -16.38 -12.77 -12.71
C MET A 226 -15.17 -13.62 -13.12
N ASN A 227 -14.17 -13.08 -13.81
CA ASN A 227 -12.97 -13.83 -14.24
C ASN A 227 -11.64 -13.22 -13.77
N SER A 228 -11.64 -12.03 -13.14
CA SER A 228 -10.39 -11.48 -12.59
C SER A 228 -10.07 -12.13 -11.24
N SER A 229 -8.78 -12.30 -10.97
CA SER A 229 -8.34 -12.55 -9.60
C SER A 229 -8.53 -11.28 -8.78
N ILE A 230 -9.02 -11.40 -7.55
CA ILE A 230 -9.01 -10.33 -6.57
C ILE A 230 -7.55 -10.00 -6.21
N ARG A 231 -7.21 -8.71 -6.17
CA ARG A 231 -5.83 -8.23 -6.00
C ARG A 231 -5.72 -7.41 -4.73
N MET A 232 -4.58 -7.50 -4.06
CA MET A 232 -4.17 -6.59 -2.99
C MET A 232 -2.81 -6.01 -3.31
N PHE A 233 -2.72 -4.68 -3.37
CA PHE A 233 -1.46 -3.96 -3.56
C PHE A 233 -0.99 -3.42 -2.21
N LEU A 234 0.08 -4.02 -1.67
CA LEU A 234 0.62 -3.64 -0.38
C LEU A 234 1.56 -2.44 -0.51
N PRO A 235 1.54 -1.48 0.44
CA PRO A 235 2.47 -0.37 0.42
C PRO A 235 3.94 -0.84 0.35
N PRO A 236 4.82 -0.13 -0.39
CA PRO A 236 6.24 -0.42 -0.34
C PRO A 236 6.79 -0.06 1.04
N LEU A 237 7.46 -1.01 1.70
CA LEU A 237 8.10 -0.80 3.00
C LEU A 237 9.60 -0.53 2.81
N THR A 238 10.18 0.25 3.70
CA THR A 238 11.64 0.39 3.80
C THR A 238 12.19 -0.84 4.52
N GLU A 239 12.49 -1.88 3.75
CA GLU A 239 12.92 -3.19 4.24
C GLU A 239 14.26 -3.63 3.62
N CYS A 240 14.90 -4.67 4.17
CA CYS A 240 16.08 -5.26 3.54
C CYS A 240 15.71 -6.06 2.27
N PRO A 241 16.18 -5.67 1.06
CA PRO A 241 15.89 -6.43 -0.16
C PRO A 241 16.52 -7.81 -0.21
N GLY A 242 17.64 -8.03 0.49
CA GLY A 242 18.32 -9.31 0.58
C GLY A 242 17.57 -10.38 1.40
N LEU A 243 16.48 -9.99 2.09
CA LEU A 243 15.61 -10.89 2.84
C LEU A 243 14.28 -11.10 2.11
N ARG A 244 13.53 -12.13 2.52
CA ARG A 244 12.12 -12.30 2.13
C ARG A 244 11.32 -11.04 2.47
N SER A 245 10.21 -10.81 1.79
CA SER A 245 9.38 -9.63 2.01
C SER A 245 8.92 -9.52 3.47
N ALA A 246 8.98 -8.32 4.05
CA ALA A 246 8.55 -8.01 5.41
C ALA A 246 7.05 -8.32 5.62
N TRP A 247 6.27 -8.25 4.54
CA TRP A 247 4.88 -8.69 4.51
C TRP A 247 4.66 -10.19 4.74
N ASP A 248 5.70 -11.02 4.70
CA ASP A 248 5.58 -12.48 4.84
C ASP A 248 5.07 -12.86 6.24
N LYS A 249 5.65 -12.27 7.29
CA LYS A 249 5.29 -12.57 8.69
C LYS A 249 3.81 -12.30 8.99
N SER A 250 3.25 -11.22 8.43
CA SER A 250 1.86 -10.81 8.63
C SER A 250 0.86 -11.37 7.61
N THR A 251 1.28 -12.29 6.74
CA THR A 251 0.40 -12.93 5.75
C THR A 251 -0.85 -13.56 6.38
N PRO A 252 -0.77 -14.30 7.51
CA PRO A 252 -1.95 -14.95 8.10
C PRO A 252 -3.06 -13.96 8.50
N ILE A 253 -2.71 -12.78 9.01
CA ILE A 253 -3.66 -11.71 9.37
C ILE A 253 -4.42 -11.24 8.11
N ARG A 254 -3.71 -11.01 7.01
CA ARG A 254 -4.35 -10.63 5.74
C ARG A 254 -5.12 -11.77 5.10
N GLN A 255 -4.65 -13.01 5.26
CA GLN A 255 -5.38 -14.20 4.82
C GLN A 255 -6.74 -14.29 5.51
N LEU A 256 -6.80 -14.04 6.82
CA LEU A 256 -8.06 -13.92 7.56
C LEU A 256 -8.93 -12.78 6.99
N ALA A 257 -8.35 -11.59 6.77
CA ALA A 257 -9.08 -10.45 6.21
C ALA A 257 -9.72 -10.79 4.85
N TYR A 258 -8.98 -11.41 3.93
CA TYR A 258 -9.50 -11.82 2.62
C TYR A 258 -10.59 -12.88 2.73
N SER A 259 -10.43 -13.82 3.67
CA SER A 259 -11.40 -14.89 3.88
C SER A 259 -12.71 -14.33 4.41
N ILE A 260 -12.65 -13.39 5.36
CA ILE A 260 -13.82 -12.63 5.83
C ILE A 260 -14.43 -11.83 4.68
N GLY A 261 -13.61 -11.08 3.93
CA GLY A 261 -14.06 -10.30 2.77
C GLY A 261 -14.82 -11.14 1.73
N SER A 262 -14.41 -12.39 1.53
CA SER A 262 -15.06 -13.30 0.59
C SER A 262 -16.50 -13.70 0.95
N HIS A 263 -16.97 -13.44 2.18
CA HIS A 263 -18.35 -13.77 2.60
C HIS A 263 -19.41 -12.96 1.86
N ILE A 264 -19.06 -11.80 1.31
CA ILE A 264 -20.01 -11.02 0.50
C ILE A 264 -20.20 -11.61 -0.90
N LEU A 265 -19.33 -12.54 -1.31
CA LEU A 265 -19.38 -13.13 -2.63
C LEU A 265 -20.52 -14.17 -2.70
N PRO A 266 -21.19 -14.31 -3.86
CA PRO A 266 -22.16 -15.38 -4.06
C PRO A 266 -21.54 -16.76 -3.79
N ARG A 267 -22.27 -17.69 -3.16
CA ARG A 267 -21.78 -19.07 -2.87
C ARG A 267 -21.23 -19.82 -4.10
N LYS A 268 -21.62 -19.41 -5.31
CA LYS A 268 -21.18 -20.00 -6.58
C LYS A 268 -19.88 -19.39 -7.13
N ASP A 269 -19.37 -18.31 -6.53
CA ASP A 269 -18.30 -17.50 -7.10
C ASP A 269 -16.94 -18.21 -7.12
N GLY A 270 -16.77 -19.31 -6.38
CA GLY A 270 -15.58 -20.17 -6.48
C GLY A 270 -14.25 -19.45 -6.23
N CYS A 271 -14.28 -18.24 -5.67
CA CYS A 271 -13.07 -17.51 -5.31
C CYS A 271 -12.37 -18.25 -4.17
N LEU A 272 -11.17 -18.76 -4.43
CA LEU A 272 -10.37 -19.51 -3.46
C LEU A 272 -9.09 -18.79 -3.07
N GLN A 273 -8.80 -17.63 -3.69
CA GLN A 273 -7.52 -16.94 -3.49
C GLN A 273 -7.56 -15.46 -3.85
N VAL A 274 -6.66 -14.70 -3.19
CA VAL A 274 -6.31 -13.31 -3.50
C VAL A 274 -4.86 -13.24 -3.96
N ARG A 275 -4.55 -12.36 -4.91
CA ARG A 275 -3.18 -12.10 -5.39
C ARG A 275 -2.59 -10.87 -4.72
N GLU A 276 -1.50 -11.06 -3.98
CA GLU A 276 -0.77 -9.97 -3.33
C GLU A 276 0.41 -9.48 -4.16
N PHE A 277 0.52 -8.15 -4.27
CA PHE A 277 1.67 -7.46 -4.84
C PHE A 277 2.42 -6.77 -3.69
N ARG A 278 3.60 -7.31 -3.35
CA ARG A 278 4.45 -6.89 -2.21
C ARG A 278 5.62 -6.03 -2.70
N ARG A 279 6.50 -6.66 -3.46
CA ARG A 279 7.56 -6.05 -4.28
C ARG A 279 7.22 -6.33 -5.73
N VAL A 280 7.36 -5.34 -6.62
CA VAL A 280 7.09 -5.52 -8.06
C VAL A 280 8.35 -5.13 -8.79
N GLU A 281 9.16 -6.12 -9.17
CA GLU A 281 10.42 -5.88 -9.87
C GLU A 281 10.25 -5.79 -11.39
N SER A 282 9.16 -6.36 -11.92
CA SER A 282 8.85 -6.37 -13.35
C SER A 282 7.34 -6.29 -13.61
N ILE A 283 6.98 -5.88 -14.83
CA ILE A 283 5.58 -5.83 -15.31
C ILE A 283 4.98 -7.25 -15.39
N SER A 284 5.81 -8.27 -15.56
CA SER A 284 5.42 -9.69 -15.61
C SER A 284 5.20 -10.34 -14.24
N HIS A 285 5.40 -9.62 -13.14
CA HIS A 285 5.27 -10.19 -11.79
C HIS A 285 3.80 -10.55 -11.49
N ALA A 286 3.50 -11.85 -11.40
CA ALA A 286 2.13 -12.35 -11.29
C ALA A 286 1.47 -12.17 -9.90
N GLY A 287 2.23 -11.69 -8.91
CA GLY A 287 1.81 -11.58 -7.51
C GLY A 287 1.88 -12.91 -6.76
N ARG A 288 1.88 -12.87 -5.42
CA ARG A 288 1.83 -14.06 -4.55
C ARG A 288 0.38 -14.47 -4.34
N GLN A 289 0.06 -15.74 -4.57
CA GLN A 289 -1.29 -16.26 -4.33
C GLN A 289 -1.48 -16.61 -2.87
N ILE A 290 -2.52 -16.05 -2.25
CA ILE A 290 -2.93 -16.30 -0.87
C ILE A 290 -4.26 -17.04 -0.91
N ARG A 291 -4.28 -18.27 -0.44
CA ARG A 291 -5.49 -19.10 -0.38
C ARG A 291 -6.41 -18.61 0.74
N LEU A 292 -7.70 -18.65 0.52
CA LEU A 292 -8.68 -18.32 1.55
C LEU A 292 -8.77 -19.47 2.59
N LEU A 293 -9.08 -19.09 3.83
CA LEU A 293 -9.27 -20.01 4.93
C LEU A 293 -10.70 -20.58 4.92
N PRO A 294 -10.88 -21.87 5.24
CA PRO A 294 -12.19 -22.41 5.55
C PRO A 294 -12.69 -21.86 6.90
N THR A 295 -14.01 -21.92 7.11
CA THR A 295 -14.67 -21.28 8.25
C THR A 295 -14.14 -21.70 9.62
N ASN A 296 -13.81 -22.98 9.81
CA ASN A 296 -13.25 -23.48 11.06
C ASN A 296 -11.88 -22.84 11.38
N LEU A 297 -10.99 -22.72 10.39
CA LEU A 297 -9.68 -22.11 10.59
C LEU A 297 -9.78 -20.60 10.78
N MET A 298 -10.76 -19.94 10.18
CA MET A 298 -11.02 -18.52 10.48
C MET A 298 -11.41 -18.32 11.94
N ARG A 299 -12.32 -19.15 12.48
CA ARG A 299 -12.75 -19.04 13.88
C ARG A 299 -11.60 -19.27 14.84
N GLU A 300 -10.81 -20.33 14.62
CA GLU A 300 -9.59 -20.59 15.40
C GLU A 300 -8.64 -19.38 15.38
N TYR A 301 -8.43 -18.79 14.19
CA TYR A 301 -7.53 -17.64 14.07
C TYR A 301 -8.09 -16.35 14.68
N LEU A 302 -9.40 -16.14 14.63
CA LEU A 302 -10.08 -15.04 15.33
C LEU A 302 -9.90 -15.16 16.85
N ASP A 303 -10.17 -16.35 17.39
CA ASP A 303 -9.97 -16.66 18.81
C ASP A 303 -8.52 -16.49 19.24
N ASP A 304 -7.57 -16.89 18.39
CA ASP A 304 -6.15 -16.73 18.66
C ASP A 304 -5.73 -15.27 18.78
N ILE A 305 -6.18 -14.41 17.86
CA ILE A 305 -5.92 -12.97 17.93
C ILE A 305 -6.53 -12.38 19.19
N LEU A 306 -7.78 -12.76 19.51
CA LEU A 306 -8.49 -12.30 20.71
C LEU A 306 -7.76 -12.72 21.99
N SER A 307 -7.36 -13.99 22.11
CA SER A 307 -6.64 -14.43 23.31
C SER A 307 -5.25 -13.79 23.44
N CYS A 308 -4.56 -13.54 22.32
CA CYS A 308 -3.30 -12.79 22.36
C CYS A 308 -3.52 -11.36 22.85
N ALA A 309 -4.59 -10.71 22.40
CA ALA A 309 -4.95 -9.37 22.85
C ALA A 309 -5.28 -9.36 24.35
N GLU A 310 -6.14 -10.27 24.83
CA GLU A 310 -6.46 -10.42 26.25
C GLU A 310 -5.20 -10.60 27.11
N CYS A 311 -4.28 -11.48 26.69
CA CYS A 311 -3.01 -11.67 27.37
C CYS A 311 -2.15 -10.39 27.40
N CYS A 312 -2.22 -9.55 26.36
CA CYS A 312 -1.49 -8.29 26.32
C CYS A 312 -2.08 -7.24 27.27
N GLU A 313 -3.40 -7.28 27.51
CA GLU A 313 -4.09 -6.32 28.38
C GLU A 313 -3.80 -6.50 29.86
N ASP A 314 -3.46 -7.71 30.28
CA ASP A 314 -3.04 -7.99 31.66
C ASP A 314 -1.84 -7.13 32.08
N ASP A 315 -1.00 -6.73 31.11
CA ASP A 315 0.23 -5.97 31.34
C ASP A 315 0.20 -4.53 30.82
N ILE A 316 -0.56 -4.25 29.75
CA ILE A 316 -0.51 -2.97 29.02
C ILE A 316 -1.91 -2.46 28.70
N GLN A 317 -2.16 -1.18 28.98
CA GLN A 317 -3.40 -0.52 28.60
C GLN A 317 -3.58 -0.49 27.07
N ARG A 318 -4.78 -0.85 26.61
CA ARG A 318 -5.14 -1.04 25.20
C ARG A 318 -5.02 0.22 24.33
N ASP A 319 -5.10 1.40 24.92
CA ASP A 319 -5.16 2.70 24.22
C ASP A 319 -3.80 3.23 23.72
N GLY A 320 -2.70 2.54 24.03
CA GLY A 320 -1.34 2.99 23.70
C GLY A 320 -0.72 2.30 22.49
N ILE A 321 0.19 3.00 21.80
CA ILE A 321 1.10 2.42 20.79
C ILE A 321 1.81 1.15 21.30
N LYS A 322 2.14 1.12 22.60
CA LYS A 322 2.82 -0.03 23.23
C LYS A 322 1.98 -1.30 23.19
N PHE A 323 0.66 -1.20 23.40
CA PHE A 323 -0.24 -2.36 23.31
C PHE A 323 -0.22 -2.94 21.91
N TRP A 324 -0.38 -2.10 20.88
CA TRP A 324 -0.42 -2.57 19.50
C TRP A 324 0.91 -3.15 19.01
N VAL A 325 2.04 -2.55 19.43
CA VAL A 325 3.36 -3.13 19.18
C VAL A 325 3.53 -4.47 19.90
N PHE A 326 3.08 -4.58 21.15
CA PHE A 326 3.18 -5.80 21.93
C PHE A 326 2.30 -6.93 21.34
N LEU A 327 1.07 -6.60 20.97
CA LEU A 327 0.17 -7.52 20.28
C LEU A 327 0.76 -7.97 18.94
N ALA A 328 1.34 -7.05 18.16
CA ALA A 328 2.00 -7.42 16.91
C ALA A 328 3.21 -8.36 17.12
N MET A 329 3.98 -8.19 18.21
CA MET A 329 5.02 -9.14 18.61
C MET A 329 4.44 -10.49 19.03
N ALA A 330 3.32 -10.50 19.75
CA ALA A 330 2.61 -11.73 20.15
C ALA A 330 2.12 -12.53 18.94
N LEU A 331 1.53 -11.86 17.95
CA LEU A 331 1.05 -12.49 16.73
C LEU A 331 2.22 -13.03 15.88
N ASP A 332 3.33 -12.29 15.77
CA ASP A 332 4.54 -12.81 15.12
C ASP A 332 5.10 -14.03 15.84
N LYS A 333 5.17 -14.00 17.17
CA LYS A 333 5.69 -15.11 17.97
C LYS A 333 4.84 -16.35 17.79
N MET A 334 3.52 -16.23 17.89
CA MET A 334 2.58 -17.32 17.63
C MET A 334 2.81 -17.95 16.25
N GLU A 335 2.92 -17.13 15.20
CA GLU A 335 3.11 -17.62 13.83
C GLU A 335 4.50 -18.20 13.57
N SER A 336 5.53 -17.61 14.16
CA SER A 336 6.91 -18.07 14.02
C SER A 336 7.11 -19.40 14.75
N THR A 337 6.54 -19.57 15.94
CA THR A 337 6.53 -20.84 16.68
C THR A 337 5.84 -21.94 15.89
N ARG A 338 4.67 -21.66 15.28
CA ARG A 338 3.96 -22.63 14.41
C ARG A 338 4.78 -23.10 13.21
N LYS A 339 5.68 -22.25 12.70
CA LYS A 339 6.51 -22.54 11.51
C LYS A 339 7.93 -22.99 11.85
N GLY A 340 8.32 -22.99 13.12
CA GLY A 340 9.71 -23.21 13.54
C GLY A 340 10.67 -22.13 13.00
N GLU A 341 10.19 -20.90 12.83
CA GLU A 341 10.99 -19.77 12.35
C GLU A 341 11.46 -18.88 13.51
N GLU A 342 12.52 -18.10 13.26
CA GLU A 342 12.95 -17.04 14.17
C GLU A 342 11.88 -15.95 14.32
N THR A 343 11.66 -15.52 15.56
CA THR A 343 10.73 -14.47 15.97
C THR A 343 11.36 -13.08 15.89
N LEU A 344 10.54 -12.03 15.75
CA LEU A 344 11.00 -10.64 15.80
C LEU A 344 11.71 -10.33 17.12
N THR A 345 11.20 -10.86 18.23
CA THR A 345 11.78 -10.67 19.56
C THR A 345 13.19 -11.24 19.66
N GLU A 346 13.45 -12.42 19.11
CA GLU A 346 14.79 -13.03 19.11
C GLU A 346 15.78 -12.21 18.26
N THR A 347 15.35 -11.70 17.11
CA THR A 347 16.20 -10.84 16.26
C THR A 347 16.54 -9.52 16.96
N ILE A 348 15.57 -8.91 17.67
CA ILE A 348 15.78 -7.70 18.48
C ILE A 348 16.75 -7.98 19.64
N ASP A 349 16.58 -9.10 20.34
CA ASP A 349 17.45 -9.51 21.45
C ASP A 349 18.91 -9.67 20.98
N LYS A 350 19.13 -10.39 19.88
CA LYS A 350 20.45 -10.55 19.25
C LYS A 350 21.10 -9.20 18.94
N TYR A 351 20.31 -8.24 18.45
CA TYR A 351 20.80 -6.90 18.17
C TYR A 351 21.20 -6.14 19.45
N PHE A 352 20.41 -6.18 20.52
CA PHE A 352 20.78 -5.51 21.77
C PHE A 352 22.03 -6.10 22.41
N VAL A 353 22.20 -7.43 22.35
CA VAL A 353 23.44 -8.08 22.78
C VAL A 353 24.62 -7.53 21.96
N GLY A 354 24.49 -7.46 20.63
CA GLY A 354 25.54 -6.95 19.74
C GLY A 354 25.86 -5.45 19.91
N LEU A 355 24.88 -4.61 20.25
CA LEU A 355 25.03 -3.16 20.39
C LEU A 355 25.90 -2.77 21.58
N THR A 356 25.90 -3.58 22.66
CA THR A 356 26.78 -3.35 23.82
C THR A 356 28.27 -3.42 23.46
N ALA A 357 28.63 -3.91 22.26
CA ALA A 357 30.00 -4.05 21.79
C ALA A 357 30.50 -2.94 20.84
N LYS A 358 29.64 -2.04 20.33
CA LYS A 358 30.04 -1.00 19.36
C LYS A 358 29.26 0.31 19.54
N SER A 359 29.93 1.37 19.99
CA SER A 359 29.37 2.74 20.03
C SER A 359 30.02 3.59 18.94
N GLY A 360 29.19 4.23 18.09
CA GLY A 360 29.65 5.24 17.12
C GLY A 360 29.12 5.13 15.68
N ASP A 361 28.19 4.22 15.38
CA ASP A 361 27.77 3.98 13.98
C ASP A 361 26.65 4.94 13.54
N THR A 362 26.81 5.55 12.36
CA THR A 362 25.81 6.43 11.71
C THR A 362 24.82 5.65 10.85
N SER A 363 24.85 4.33 10.95
CA SER A 363 24.05 3.40 10.16
C SER A 363 23.35 2.38 11.05
N VAL A 364 22.16 1.93 10.64
CA VAL A 364 21.38 0.89 11.31
C VAL A 364 21.47 -0.39 10.49
N ALA A 365 21.73 -1.52 11.16
CA ALA A 365 21.80 -2.81 10.49
C ALA A 365 20.52 -3.13 9.71
N TRP A 366 20.65 -3.60 8.47
CA TRP A 366 19.52 -3.93 7.61
C TRP A 366 18.54 -4.94 8.20
N GLY A 367 19.03 -5.86 9.04
CA GLY A 367 18.17 -6.79 9.77
C GLY A 367 17.19 -6.08 10.70
N ILE A 368 17.62 -5.01 11.37
CA ILE A 368 16.75 -4.21 12.25
C ILE A 368 15.80 -3.32 11.47
N VAL A 369 16.25 -2.76 10.35
CA VAL A 369 15.35 -2.07 9.40
C VAL A 369 14.26 -3.02 8.91
N HIS A 370 14.62 -4.27 8.61
CA HIS A 370 13.68 -5.29 8.19
C HIS A 370 12.68 -5.68 9.29
N VAL A 371 13.12 -5.81 10.55
CA VAL A 371 12.24 -6.03 11.71
C VAL A 371 11.25 -4.87 11.88
N ALA A 372 11.70 -3.63 11.72
CA ALA A 372 10.82 -2.46 11.76
C ALA A 372 9.77 -2.50 10.64
N ALA A 373 10.18 -2.86 9.43
CA ALA A 373 9.25 -3.06 8.32
C ALA A 373 8.26 -4.22 8.59
N GLN A 374 8.69 -5.33 9.20
CA GLN A 374 7.81 -6.43 9.57
C GLN A 374 6.76 -5.99 10.60
N MET A 375 7.18 -5.21 11.60
CA MET A 375 6.28 -4.61 12.60
C MET A 375 5.23 -3.70 11.95
N GLN A 376 5.67 -2.76 11.12
CA GLN A 376 4.78 -1.88 10.36
C GLN A 376 3.84 -2.67 9.45
N GLY A 377 4.34 -3.74 8.82
CA GLY A 377 3.55 -4.64 7.99
C GLY A 377 2.50 -5.43 8.77
N THR A 378 2.79 -5.81 10.02
CA THR A 378 1.82 -6.45 10.93
C THR A 378 0.72 -5.48 11.34
N LEU A 379 1.07 -4.28 11.80
CA LEU A 379 0.10 -3.24 12.16
C LEU A 379 -0.78 -2.84 10.97
N TYR A 380 -0.19 -2.68 9.79
CA TYR A 380 -0.98 -2.41 8.58
C TYR A 380 -1.88 -3.59 8.20
N SER A 381 -1.45 -4.83 8.42
CA SER A 381 -2.29 -6.00 8.17
C SER A 381 -3.49 -6.06 9.14
N LEU A 382 -3.33 -5.62 10.39
CA LEU A 382 -4.45 -5.42 11.32
C LEU A 382 -5.41 -4.33 10.81
N ARG A 383 -4.91 -3.25 10.20
CA ARG A 383 -5.74 -2.23 9.54
C ARG A 383 -6.51 -2.79 8.35
N VAL A 384 -5.88 -3.62 7.51
CA VAL A 384 -6.55 -4.33 6.41
C VAL A 384 -7.69 -5.20 6.96
N LEU A 385 -7.43 -5.95 8.02
CA LEU A 385 -8.44 -6.77 8.70
C LEU A 385 -9.58 -5.92 9.27
N GLN A 386 -9.27 -4.89 10.05
CA GLN A 386 -10.23 -3.93 10.64
C GLN A 386 -11.17 -3.36 9.58
N GLN A 387 -10.59 -2.77 8.53
CA GLN A 387 -11.35 -2.08 7.50
C GLN A 387 -12.12 -3.03 6.59
N THR A 388 -11.59 -4.24 6.34
CA THR A 388 -12.33 -5.28 5.62
C THR A 388 -13.54 -5.73 6.43
N LEU A 389 -13.33 -6.10 7.71
CA LEU A 389 -14.40 -6.43 8.66
C LEU A 389 -15.48 -5.34 8.64
N ARG A 390 -15.11 -4.07 8.83
CA ARG A 390 -16.05 -2.94 8.83
C ARG A 390 -16.85 -2.80 7.53
N SER A 391 -16.23 -3.11 6.40
CA SER A 391 -16.86 -2.97 5.09
C SER A 391 -17.82 -4.09 4.78
N VAL A 392 -17.60 -5.29 5.34
CA VAL A 392 -18.43 -6.48 5.05
C VAL A 392 -19.35 -6.88 6.20
N PHE A 393 -19.18 -6.28 7.39
CA PHE A 393 -19.90 -6.67 8.59
C PHE A 393 -21.42 -6.69 8.37
N SER A 394 -22.03 -7.85 8.60
CA SER A 394 -23.46 -8.07 8.45
C SER A 394 -23.94 -9.11 9.48
N PRO A 395 -25.25 -9.17 9.79
CA PRO A 395 -25.79 -10.18 10.69
C PRO A 395 -25.45 -11.62 10.28
N GLU A 396 -25.34 -11.90 8.98
CA GLU A 396 -24.96 -13.22 8.46
C GLU A 396 -23.49 -13.56 8.76
N ILE A 397 -22.60 -12.56 8.75
CA ILE A 397 -21.19 -12.76 9.16
C ILE A 397 -21.11 -12.98 10.66
N ASP A 398 -21.87 -12.22 11.46
CA ASP A 398 -21.91 -12.40 12.92
C ASP A 398 -22.46 -13.78 13.31
N GLU A 399 -23.46 -14.30 12.59
CA GLU A 399 -23.95 -15.67 12.79
C GLU A 399 -22.89 -16.73 12.43
N ALA A 400 -22.18 -16.53 11.31
CA ALA A 400 -21.15 -17.46 10.84
C ALA A 400 -19.86 -17.42 11.68
N LEU A 401 -19.50 -16.23 12.17
CA LEU A 401 -18.27 -15.89 12.88
C LEU A 401 -18.59 -14.96 14.08
N PRO A 402 -19.21 -15.47 15.17
CA PRO A 402 -19.54 -14.66 16.34
C PRO A 402 -18.33 -13.96 16.97
N GLU A 403 -17.15 -14.57 16.83
CA GLU A 403 -15.87 -14.05 17.31
C GLU A 403 -15.47 -12.74 16.58
N ALA A 404 -15.98 -12.54 15.37
CA ALA A 404 -15.72 -11.34 14.56
C ALA A 404 -16.22 -10.05 15.23
N THR A 405 -17.28 -10.10 16.04
CA THR A 405 -17.78 -8.93 16.78
C THR A 405 -16.80 -8.48 17.85
N GLY A 406 -16.22 -9.42 18.60
CA GLY A 406 -15.18 -9.13 19.59
C GLY A 406 -13.96 -8.50 18.92
N LEU A 407 -13.51 -9.08 17.81
CA LEU A 407 -12.37 -8.56 17.08
C LEU A 407 -12.66 -7.19 16.43
N TYR A 408 -13.84 -6.98 15.86
CA TYR A 408 -14.27 -5.70 15.32
C TYR A 408 -14.20 -4.59 16.37
N THR A 409 -14.69 -4.89 17.58
CA THR A 409 -14.66 -3.96 18.72
C THR A 409 -13.23 -3.62 19.12
N MET A 410 -12.37 -4.64 19.32
CA MET A 410 -10.96 -4.44 19.67
C MET A 410 -10.22 -3.62 18.60
N LEU A 411 -10.37 -3.99 17.33
CA LEU A 411 -9.70 -3.30 16.23
C LEU A 411 -10.23 -1.89 16.01
N SER A 412 -11.40 -1.51 16.53
CA SER A 412 -11.89 -0.12 16.43
C SER A 412 -10.97 0.89 17.15
N GLU A 413 -10.16 0.42 18.09
CA GLU A 413 -9.17 1.20 18.84
C GLU A 413 -7.75 1.13 18.23
N LEU A 414 -7.60 0.51 17.05
CA LEU A 414 -6.31 0.39 16.36
C LEU A 414 -5.70 1.77 16.11
N ILE A 415 -4.44 1.92 16.50
CA ILE A 415 -3.69 3.17 16.29
C ILE A 415 -3.68 3.59 14.82
N PRO A 416 -3.75 4.89 14.54
CA PRO A 416 -3.66 5.40 13.18
C PRO A 416 -2.24 5.21 12.61
N VAL A 417 -2.12 5.23 11.29
CA VAL A 417 -0.92 4.77 10.57
C VAL A 417 0.28 5.69 10.75
N GLU A 418 0.04 6.98 10.99
CA GLU A 418 1.02 8.00 11.34
C GLU A 418 1.71 7.76 12.69
N LEU A 419 1.12 6.92 13.55
CA LEU A 419 1.71 6.52 14.83
C LEU A 419 2.44 5.17 14.76
N TYR A 420 2.58 4.56 13.57
CA TYR A 420 3.32 3.31 13.45
C TYR A 420 4.80 3.55 13.77
N PRO A 421 5.42 2.70 14.60
CA PRO A 421 6.76 2.96 15.10
C PRO A 421 7.76 2.97 13.94
N CYS A 422 8.61 3.99 13.89
CA CYS A 422 9.82 3.95 13.09
C CYS A 422 10.85 3.03 13.74
N THR A 423 12.01 2.82 13.09
CA THR A 423 13.03 1.89 13.59
C THR A 423 13.55 2.25 14.98
N THR A 424 13.76 3.55 15.27
CA THR A 424 14.23 4.04 16.57
C THR A 424 13.18 3.86 17.66
N ASP A 425 11.92 4.19 17.36
CA ASP A 425 10.78 4.00 18.27
C ASP A 425 10.55 2.54 18.62
N LEU A 426 10.61 1.64 17.63
CA LEU A 426 10.42 0.21 17.85
C LEU A 426 11.45 -0.33 18.84
N LEU A 427 12.73 0.01 18.65
CA LEU A 427 13.79 -0.42 19.56
C LEU A 427 13.60 0.14 20.98
N ARG A 428 13.13 1.39 21.10
CA ARG A 428 12.80 1.98 22.40
C ARG A 428 11.67 1.22 23.09
N ILE A 429 10.56 0.99 22.40
CA ILE A 429 9.40 0.26 22.92
C ILE A 429 9.80 -1.17 23.31
N ALA A 430 10.55 -1.87 22.46
CA ALA A 430 11.02 -3.23 22.74
C ALA A 430 11.86 -3.31 24.03
N ARG A 431 12.77 -2.34 24.27
CA ARG A 431 13.54 -2.27 25.53
C ARG A 431 12.66 -2.04 26.75
N GLU A 432 11.61 -1.24 26.61
CA GLU A 432 10.66 -1.00 27.71
C GLU A 432 9.89 -2.28 28.04
N LEU A 433 9.43 -3.01 27.04
CA LEU A 433 8.73 -4.29 27.20
C LEU A 433 9.61 -5.40 27.80
N GLN A 434 10.90 -5.43 27.45
CA GLN A 434 11.87 -6.34 28.08
C GLN A 434 12.04 -6.04 29.58
N LYS A 435 12.08 -4.75 29.94
CA LYS A 435 12.25 -4.32 31.34
C LYS A 435 11.02 -4.60 32.19
N SER A 436 9.81 -4.53 31.63
CA SER A 436 8.56 -4.80 32.35
C SER A 436 8.27 -6.28 32.55
N ARG A 437 9.10 -7.20 32.00
CA ARG A 437 8.89 -8.66 31.99
C ARG A 437 7.62 -9.13 31.24
N SER A 438 6.93 -8.24 30.53
CA SER A 438 5.70 -8.58 29.78
C SER A 438 5.95 -9.66 28.72
N LEU A 439 7.13 -9.67 28.11
CA LEU A 439 7.52 -10.72 27.15
C LEU A 439 7.57 -12.12 27.79
N TYR A 440 7.91 -12.26 29.08
CA TYR A 440 7.93 -13.57 29.74
C TYR A 440 6.52 -14.11 30.02
N ALA A 441 5.56 -13.23 30.34
CA ALA A 441 4.17 -13.62 30.53
C ALA A 441 3.56 -14.12 29.22
N LEU A 442 3.83 -13.41 28.14
CA LEU A 442 3.46 -13.81 26.78
C LEU A 442 4.07 -15.16 26.41
N ASP A 443 5.34 -15.39 26.71
CA ASP A 443 6.01 -16.66 26.44
C ASP A 443 5.33 -17.82 27.17
N ALA A 444 5.04 -17.65 28.46
CA ALA A 444 4.35 -18.65 29.25
C ALA A 444 2.94 -18.93 28.70
N PHE A 445 2.21 -17.89 28.28
CA PHE A 445 0.89 -18.01 27.66
C PHE A 445 0.96 -18.79 26.34
N LEU A 446 1.85 -18.39 25.42
CA LEU A 446 1.99 -19.03 24.11
C LEU A 446 2.48 -20.47 24.23
N THR A 447 3.44 -20.76 25.10
CA THR A 447 3.87 -22.14 25.37
C THR A 447 2.72 -22.99 25.91
N LYS A 448 1.94 -22.48 26.87
CA LYS A 448 0.79 -23.22 27.41
C LYS A 448 -0.28 -23.46 26.35
N LYS A 449 -0.57 -22.46 25.52
CA LYS A 449 -1.65 -22.51 24.53
C LYS A 449 -1.29 -23.34 23.30
N PHE A 450 -0.04 -23.28 22.85
CA PHE A 450 0.38 -23.84 21.55
C PHE A 450 1.39 -24.99 21.65
N CYS A 451 2.05 -25.22 22.79
CA CYS A 451 2.99 -26.33 23.01
C CYS A 451 2.50 -27.31 24.09
N GLY A 452 1.17 -27.45 24.26
CA GLY A 452 0.52 -28.13 25.40
C GLY A 452 1.30 -29.32 26.00
N ASN A 453 1.47 -29.29 27.33
CA ASN A 453 2.08 -30.31 28.20
C ASN A 453 2.64 -31.56 27.48
N GLU A 454 3.87 -31.49 26.99
CA GLU A 454 4.67 -32.70 26.81
C GLU A 454 5.00 -33.26 28.20
N SER A 455 4.18 -34.17 28.71
CA SER A 455 4.62 -35.13 29.71
C SER A 455 5.57 -36.14 29.05
N PRO A 456 6.77 -36.39 29.60
CA PRO A 456 7.69 -37.34 29.01
C PRO A 456 7.31 -38.75 29.46
N ASP A 457 6.42 -39.41 28.73
CA ASP A 457 6.26 -40.85 28.85
C ASP A 457 6.59 -41.49 27.50
N ASN A 458 7.77 -42.12 27.49
CA ASN A 458 8.16 -43.13 26.52
C ASN A 458 7.12 -44.24 26.48
N GLU A 459 6.72 -44.67 25.29
CA GLU A 459 6.87 -46.07 24.88
C GLU A 459 6.82 -46.13 23.35
N GLY A 460 7.75 -46.91 22.80
CA GLY A 460 8.09 -46.87 21.39
C GLY A 460 7.08 -47.63 20.53
N GLU A 461 7.03 -47.23 19.27
CA GLU A 461 6.76 -48.18 18.19
C GLU A 461 7.52 -47.72 16.94
N GLU A 462 8.47 -48.55 16.55
CA GLU A 462 9.26 -48.46 15.32
C GLU A 462 8.33 -48.53 14.11
N ILE A 463 8.38 -47.54 13.22
CA ILE A 463 7.96 -47.72 11.83
C ILE A 463 9.05 -47.16 10.91
N GLU A 464 9.69 -48.10 10.23
CA GLU A 464 10.59 -48.03 9.09
C GLU A 464 10.27 -46.88 8.11
N SER A 465 11.18 -45.92 7.97
CA SER A 465 11.21 -44.99 6.83
C SER A 465 12.24 -45.46 5.82
N THR A 466 11.75 -45.93 4.68
CA THR A 466 12.56 -46.31 3.52
C THR A 466 13.15 -45.04 2.89
N LEU A 467 14.48 -45.02 2.80
CA LEU A 467 15.27 -44.07 2.04
C LEU A 467 15.02 -44.24 0.54
N THR A 468 14.75 -43.13 -0.16
CA THR A 468 15.21 -42.94 -1.53
C THR A 468 15.69 -41.50 -1.67
N ASP A 469 17.02 -41.38 -1.68
CA ASP A 469 17.76 -40.24 -2.21
C ASP A 469 17.38 -40.00 -3.68
N ASP A 470 17.28 -38.73 -4.07
CA ASP A 470 17.73 -38.31 -5.41
C ASP A 470 18.13 -36.83 -5.34
N ASP A 471 19.42 -36.63 -5.04
CA ASP A 471 20.17 -35.42 -5.33
C ASP A 471 20.26 -35.21 -6.84
N SER A 472 20.00 -33.99 -7.30
CA SER A 472 20.80 -33.42 -8.40
C SER A 472 20.78 -31.89 -8.37
N GLU A 473 21.84 -31.36 -7.77
CA GLU A 473 22.39 -30.05 -8.10
C GLU A 473 22.70 -29.97 -9.60
N SER A 474 22.42 -28.82 -10.22
CA SER A 474 23.25 -28.36 -11.34
C SER A 474 23.41 -26.85 -11.29
N ALA A 475 24.67 -26.46 -11.19
CA ALA A 475 25.15 -25.10 -11.10
C ALA A 475 25.49 -24.54 -12.50
N LEU A 476 25.27 -23.23 -12.64
CA LEU A 476 26.00 -22.25 -13.46
C LEU A 476 25.94 -22.33 -15.01
N SER A 477 25.46 -21.23 -15.59
CA SER A 477 26.20 -20.55 -16.67
C SER A 477 25.79 -19.08 -16.78
N ALA A 478 26.77 -18.20 -16.55
CA ALA A 478 26.70 -16.77 -16.78
C ALA A 478 26.86 -16.45 -18.28
N LYS A 479 26.07 -15.52 -18.81
CA LYS A 479 26.41 -14.77 -20.02
C LYS A 479 26.08 -13.29 -19.87
N SER A 480 27.09 -12.51 -20.28
CA SER A 480 27.27 -11.06 -20.23
C SER A 480 26.51 -10.31 -21.35
N GLY A 481 26.14 -9.06 -21.06
CA GLY A 481 25.87 -7.97 -22.03
C GLY A 481 24.42 -7.88 -22.49
N THR A 482 23.72 -6.74 -22.50
CA THR A 482 24.20 -5.37 -22.75
C THR A 482 23.17 -4.35 -22.23
N ASN A 483 23.66 -3.24 -21.68
CA ASN A 483 22.90 -2.08 -21.24
C ASN A 483 22.01 -1.49 -22.35
N THR A 484 20.74 -1.22 -22.02
CA THR A 484 20.00 -0.07 -22.57
C THR A 484 19.21 0.58 -21.44
N ASN A 485 19.70 1.73 -20.99
CA ASN A 485 18.97 2.63 -20.10
C ASN A 485 17.81 3.23 -20.89
N ASN A 486 16.57 2.99 -20.44
CA ASN A 486 15.44 3.87 -20.76
C ASN A 486 14.83 4.30 -19.43
N ASP A 487 15.19 5.51 -19.00
CA ASP A 487 14.53 6.23 -17.91
C ASP A 487 13.11 6.59 -18.36
N GLU A 488 12.12 5.80 -17.95
CA GLU A 488 10.71 6.20 -17.96
C GLU A 488 10.47 7.19 -16.80
N ASN A 489 10.81 8.45 -17.05
CA ASN A 489 10.40 9.59 -16.23
C ASN A 489 9.38 10.43 -17.02
N ASN A 490 8.17 10.54 -16.47
CA ASN A 490 7.18 11.61 -16.67
C ASN A 490 6.99 12.15 -18.11
N LEU A 491 6.07 11.53 -18.85
CA LEU A 491 5.85 11.71 -20.31
C LEU A 491 5.16 13.01 -20.76
N PHE A 492 5.05 14.02 -19.89
CA PHE A 492 4.36 15.27 -20.20
C PHE A 492 5.05 16.54 -19.68
N SER A 493 6.37 16.51 -19.49
CA SER A 493 7.16 17.70 -19.10
C SER A 493 7.19 18.83 -20.14
N VAL A 494 6.46 18.71 -21.26
CA VAL A 494 6.47 19.65 -22.38
C VAL A 494 5.08 20.20 -22.67
N LEU A 495 4.54 20.94 -21.69
CA LEU A 495 3.59 22.03 -21.94
C LEU A 495 4.12 23.35 -21.36
N SER A 496 5.43 23.46 -21.18
CA SER A 496 6.12 24.72 -20.94
C SER A 496 5.95 25.62 -22.17
N LEU A 497 5.02 26.56 -22.06
CA LEU A 497 5.03 27.77 -22.86
C LEU A 497 6.15 28.66 -22.30
N GLU A 498 7.33 28.57 -22.90
CA GLU A 498 8.27 29.70 -22.91
C GLU A 498 8.22 30.31 -24.31
N GLY A 499 8.11 31.64 -24.35
CA GLY A 499 8.12 32.43 -25.58
C GLY A 499 9.48 32.52 -26.24
#